data_AF-A0A2A6Z8R2-F1
#
_entry.id   AF-A0A2A6Z8R2-F1
#
_cell.length_a   1.000
_cell.length_b   1.000
_cell.length_c   1.000
_cell.angle_alpha   90.00
_cell.angle_beta   90.00
_cell.angle_gamma   90.00
#
_symmetry.space_group_name_H-M   'P 1'
#
loop_
_entity.id
_entity.type
_entity.pdbx_description
1 polymer ?
#
loop_
_entity_poly.entity_id
_entity_poly.type
_entity_poly.pdbx_seq_one_letter_code
_entity_poly.pdbx_strand_id
1 'polypeptide(L)' 'MKTFWKTHPALRIVLMIVLFVLSIALVVAGWKMTGQLAGLGIMLVGVALLLAVLAIYNATYQD' A
#
# COMPACT_ATOMS: atom_id res chain seq x y z
N MET A 1 -5.07 0.08 18.58
CA MET A 1 -5.19 -0.31 17.15
C MET A 1 -5.10 -1.82 16.92
N LYS A 2 -4.22 -2.56 17.61
CA LYS A 2 -4.15 -4.05 17.53
C LYS A 2 -5.51 -4.74 17.61
N THR A 3 -6.29 -4.42 18.65
CA THR A 3 -7.61 -5.05 18.89
C THR A 3 -8.56 -4.83 17.72
N PHE A 4 -8.59 -3.63 17.14
CA PHE A 4 -9.46 -3.32 15.99
C PHE A 4 -9.18 -4.23 14.79
N TRP A 5 -7.90 -4.37 14.40
CA TRP A 5 -7.49 -5.19 13.26
C TRP A 5 -7.66 -6.69 13.48
N LYS A 6 -7.57 -7.16 14.72
CA LYS A 6 -7.85 -8.56 15.08
C LYS A 6 -9.36 -8.86 15.07
N THR A 7 -10.20 -7.90 15.49
CA THR A 7 -11.66 -8.04 15.51
C THR A 7 -12.29 -7.90 14.10
N HIS A 8 -11.64 -7.21 13.16
CA HIS A 8 -12.18 -6.95 11.82
C HIS A 8 -11.28 -7.49 10.70
N PRO A 9 -11.03 -8.81 10.63
CA PRO A 9 -10.09 -9.39 9.67
C PRO A 9 -10.52 -9.18 8.21
N ALA A 10 -11.82 -9.27 7.93
CA ALA A 10 -12.36 -9.07 6.58
C ALA A 10 -12.11 -7.64 6.08
N LEU A 11 -12.44 -6.63 6.89
CA LEU A 11 -12.20 -5.21 6.56
C LEU A 11 -10.72 -4.94 6.30
N ARG A 12 -9.84 -5.50 7.13
CA ARG A 12 -8.39 -5.36 6.97
C ARG A 12 -7.91 -5.92 5.64
N ILE A 13 -8.33 -7.14 5.32
CA ILE A 13 -7.93 -7.82 4.08
C ILE A 13 -8.42 -7.03 2.87
N VAL A 14 -9.69 -6.60 2.87
CA VAL A 14 -10.26 -5.78 1.79
C VAL A 14 -9.49 -4.48 1.63
N LEU A 15 -9.22 -3.76 2.72
CA LEU A 15 -8.43 -2.54 2.69
C LEU A 15 -7.02 -2.78 2.12
N MET A 16 -6.33 -3.84 2.57
CA MET A 16 -5.00 -4.19 2.07
C MET A 16 -5.01 -4.51 0.57
N ILE A 17 -6.01 -5.25 0.08
CA ILE A 17 -6.15 -5.58 -1.35
C ILE A 17 -6.36 -4.31 -2.17
N VAL A 18 -7.28 -3.43 -1.74
CA VAL A 18 -7.56 -2.17 -2.45
C VAL A 18 -6.30 -1.30 -2.51
N LEU A 19 -5.62 -1.12 -1.38
CA LEU A 19 -4.39 -0.35 -1.31
C LEU A 19 -3.27 -0.98 -2.14
N PHE A 20 -3.14 -2.31 -2.15
CA PHE A 20 -2.15 -3.04 -2.94
C PHE A 20 -2.38 -2.85 -4.44
N VAL A 21 -3.61 -3.03 -4.92
CA VAL A 21 -3.95 -2.82 -6.33
C VAL A 21 -3.70 -1.36 -6.75
N LEU A 22 -4.10 -0.39 -5.91
CA LEU A 22 -3.84 1.02 -6.15
C LEU A 22 -2.34 1.32 -6.24
N SER A 23 -1.54 0.78 -5.32
CA SER A 23 -0.10 1.04 -5.30
C SER A 23 0.62 0.45 -6.50
N ILE A 24 0.26 -0.77 -6.93
CA ILE A 24 0.77 -1.34 -8.19
C ILE A 24 0.38 -0.48 -9.39
N ALA A 25 -0.88 -0.01 -9.46
CA ALA A 25 -1.33 0.86 -10.53
C ALA A 25 -0.53 2.18 -10.59
N LEU A 26 -0.23 2.78 -9.44
CA LEU A 26 0.61 3.99 -9.36
C LEU A 26 2.04 3.71 -9.82
N VAL A 27 2.68 2.64 -9.35
CA VAL A 27 4.04 2.28 -9.78
C VAL A 27 4.10 2.07 -11.30
N VAL A 28 3.14 1.36 -11.86
CA VAL A 28 3.05 1.13 -13.32
C VAL A 28 2.76 2.43 -14.07
N ALA A 29 1.89 3.31 -13.55
CA ALA A 29 1.61 4.61 -14.16
C ALA A 29 2.84 5.52 -14.16
N GLY A 30 3.57 5.59 -13.04
CA GLY A 30 4.81 6.37 -12.94
C GLY A 30 5.92 5.83 -13.84
N TRP A 31 6.01 4.50 -14.00
CA TRP A 31 6.96 3.88 -14.94
C TRP A 31 6.70 4.28 -16.40
N LYS A 32 5.44 4.44 -16.81
CA LYS A 32 5.09 4.94 -18.16
C LYS A 32 5.56 6.38 -18.42
N MET A 33 5.96 7.12 -17.38
CA MET A 33 6.48 8.48 -17.43
C MET A 33 8.01 8.53 -17.18
N THR A 34 8.73 7.45 -17.50
CA THR A 34 10.20 7.36 -17.32
C THR A 34 10.92 8.56 -17.94
N GLY A 35 11.86 9.13 -17.18
CA GLY A 35 12.59 10.35 -17.56
C GLY A 35 11.96 11.66 -17.07
N GLN A 36 10.76 11.60 -16.48
CA GLN A 36 10.11 12.75 -15.84
C GLN A 36 10.16 12.64 -14.31
N LEU A 37 10.48 13.75 -13.63
CA LEU A 37 10.47 13.83 -12.17
C LEU A 37 9.08 13.48 -11.58
N ALA A 38 8.01 13.88 -12.28
CA ALA A 38 6.64 13.54 -11.91
C ALA A 38 6.41 12.02 -11.90
N GLY A 39 6.92 11.30 -12.90
CA GLY A 39 6.87 9.83 -12.96
C GLY A 39 7.55 9.19 -11.76
N LEU A 40 8.75 9.67 -11.41
CA LEU A 40 9.47 9.24 -10.20
C LEU A 40 8.64 9.52 -8.93
N GLY A 41 8.07 10.71 -8.80
CA GLY A 41 7.22 11.06 -7.65
C GLY A 41 6.03 10.10 -7.49
N ILE A 42 5.35 9.76 -8.58
CA ILE A 42 4.24 8.80 -8.57
C ILE A 42 4.71 7.39 -8.15
N MET A 43 5.86 6.94 -8.66
CA MET A 43 6.43 5.66 -8.26
C MET A 43 6.74 5.62 -6.75
N LEU A 44 7.32 6.70 -6.21
CA LEU A 44 7.61 6.79 -4.78
C LEU A 44 6.34 6.76 -3.92
N VAL A 45 5.26 7.44 -4.35
CA VAL A 45 3.96 7.34 -3.67
C VAL A 45 3.42 5.91 -3.70
N GLY A 46 3.49 5.24 -4.85
CA GLY A 46 3.09 3.84 -4.98
C GLY A 46 3.87 2.91 -4.04
N VAL A 47 5.19 3.08 -3.95
CA VAL A 47 6.04 2.31 -3.03
C VAL A 47 5.72 2.62 -1.56
N ALA A 48 5.51 3.89 -1.20
CA ALA A 48 5.12 4.27 0.16
C ALA A 48 3.79 3.62 0.58
N LEU A 49 2.83 3.52 -0.35
CA LEU A 49 1.58 2.80 -0.12
C LEU A 49 1.78 1.29 0.06
N LEU A 50 2.71 0.66 -0.69
CA LEU A 50 3.07 -0.75 -0.44
C LEU A 50 3.63 -0.96 0.97
N LEU A 51 4.47 -0.04 1.43
CA LEU A 51 5.00 -0.07 2.81
C LEU A 51 3.86 0.12 3.84
N ALA A 52 2.86 0.95 3.55
CA ALA A 52 1.69 1.09 4.41
C ALA A 52 0.86 -0.21 4.47
N VAL A 53 0.67 -0.91 3.35
CA VAL A 53 0.02 -2.24 3.33
C VAL A 53 0.78 -3.23 4.20
N LEU A 54 2.12 -3.26 4.07
CA LEU A 54 2.97 -4.11 4.90
C LEU A 54 2.88 -3.75 6.39
N ALA A 55 2.80 -2.46 6.72
CA ALA A 55 2.61 -2.01 8.09
C ALA A 55 1.26 -2.48 8.67
N ILE A 56 0.18 -2.41 7.89
CA ILE A 56 -1.15 -2.90 8.30
C ILE A 56 -1.13 -4.43 8.52
N TYR A 57 -0.44 -5.17 7.66
CA TYR A 57 -0.23 -6.61 7.85
C TYR A 57 0.52 -6.89 9.16
N ASN A 58 1.67 -6.25 9.33
CA ASN A 58 2.58 -6.45 10.47
C ASN A 58 1.96 -6.02 11.81
N ALA A 59 1.03 -5.05 11.82
CA ALA A 59 0.34 -4.62 13.02
C ALA A 59 -0.40 -5.76 13.76
N THR A 60 -0.66 -6.89 13.09
CA THR A 60 -1.25 -8.09 13.69
C THR A 60 -0.25 -8.96 14.45
N TYR A 61 1.02 -8.91 14.03
CA TYR A 61 2.12 -9.78 14.49
C TYR A 61 3.09 -9.10 15.44
N GLN A 62 3.02 -7.78 15.56
CA GLN A 62 3.64 -7.12 16.70
C GLN A 62 2.99 -7.71 17.95
N ASP A 63 3.77 -8.11 18.95
CA ASP A 63 3.27 -8.57 20.26
C ASP A 63 3.23 -7.43 21.30
#